data_AF-A0A2W5QK92-F1
#
_entry.id   AF-A0A2W5QK92-F1
#
_cell.length_a   1.000
_cell.length_b   1.000
_cell.length_c   1.000
_cell.angle_alpha   90.00
_cell.angle_beta   90.00
_cell.angle_gamma   90.00
#
_symmetry.space_group_name_H-M   'P 1'
#
loop_
_entity.id
_entity.type
_entity.pdbx_description
1 polymer ?
#
loop_
_entity_poly.entity_id
_entity_poly.type
_entity_poly.pdbx_seq_one_letter_code
_entity_poly.pdbx_strand_id
1 'polypeptide(L)'
;MGLGELWAYDTAVRIGMANNLAPKDIFLHAGTRQGAANLGFVVQGKRSLSLAEVFARYPELQGSSADDLESFFCVYKRHLTLFRRPAPRSCN
;
A
#
# COMPACT_ATOMS: atom_id res chain seq x y z
N MET A 1 2.83 -16.49 -20.66
CA MET A 1 1.42 -16.65 -20.24
C MET A 1 1.42 -17.45 -18.96
N GLY A 2 0.87 -16.88 -17.90
CA GLY A 2 0.78 -17.49 -16.57
C GLY A 2 -0.17 -16.63 -15.74
N LEU A 3 -0.80 -17.21 -14.73
CA LEU A 3 -1.83 -16.52 -13.92
C LEU A 3 -1.30 -15.23 -13.22
N GLY A 4 0.02 -15.01 -13.20
CA GLY A 4 0.66 -13.74 -12.81
C GLY A 4 0.85 -13.60 -11.31
N GLU A 5 1.76 -12.71 -10.89
CA GLU A 5 2.05 -12.44 -9.46
C GLU A 5 0.80 -12.04 -8.68
N LEU A 6 -0.12 -11.28 -9.31
CA LEU A 6 -1.36 -10.84 -8.66
C LEU A 6 -2.29 -12.02 -8.30
N TRP A 7 -2.43 -13.00 -9.20
CA TRP A 7 -3.28 -14.16 -8.95
C TRP A 7 -2.67 -15.10 -7.90
N ALA A 8 -1.34 -15.26 -7.93
CA ALA A 8 -0.62 -15.99 -6.89
C ALA A 8 -0.82 -15.32 -5.51
N TYR A 9 -0.76 -13.99 -5.45
CA TYR A 9 -1.01 -13.23 -4.23
C TYR A 9 -2.47 -13.38 -3.74
N ASP A 10 -3.46 -13.17 -4.61
CA ASP A 10 -4.89 -13.32 -4.24
C ASP A 10 -5.20 -14.73 -3.72
N THR A 11 -4.62 -15.76 -4.36
CA THR A 11 -4.75 -17.15 -3.91
C THR A 11 -4.11 -17.35 -2.54
N ALA A 12 -2.90 -16.83 -2.32
CA ALA A 12 -2.20 -16.94 -1.05
C ALA A 12 -2.95 -16.23 0.08
N VAL A 13 -3.49 -15.04 -0.17
CA VAL A 13 -4.29 -14.28 0.81
C VAL A 13 -5.55 -15.06 1.20
N ARG A 14 -6.28 -15.62 0.23
CA ARG A 14 -7.49 -16.40 0.51
C ARG A 14 -7.20 -17.66 1.32
N ILE A 15 -6.14 -18.39 0.98
CA ILE A 15 -5.70 -19.57 1.75
C ILE A 15 -5.25 -19.16 3.16
N GLY A 16 -4.51 -18.05 3.28
CA GLY A 16 -4.07 -17.50 4.56
C GLY A 16 -5.25 -17.15 5.47
N MET A 17 -6.24 -16.40 4.95
CA MET A 17 -7.46 -16.05 5.66
C MET A 17 -8.23 -17.26 6.17
N ALA A 18 -8.35 -18.32 5.37
CA ALA A 18 -8.97 -19.57 5.81
C ALA A 18 -8.23 -20.25 6.98
N ASN A 19 -6.96 -19.89 7.21
CA ASN A 19 -6.12 -20.36 8.30
C ASN A 19 -5.85 -19.29 9.38
N ASN A 20 -6.60 -18.17 9.40
CA ASN A 20 -6.38 -17.03 10.29
C ASN A 20 -4.97 -16.38 10.16
N LEU A 21 -4.37 -16.43 8.97
CA LEU A 21 -3.09 -15.81 8.64
C LEU A 21 -3.29 -14.58 7.78
N ALA A 22 -3.09 -13.40 8.37
CA ALA A 22 -3.12 -12.12 7.67
C ALA A 22 -1.78 -11.75 7.03
N PRO A 23 -1.80 -11.05 5.88
CA PRO A 23 -0.57 -10.46 5.33
C PRO A 23 0.03 -9.47 6.34
N LYS A 24 1.36 -9.51 6.46
CA LYS A 24 2.12 -8.61 7.35
C LYS A 24 2.62 -7.36 6.65
N ASP A 25 2.76 -7.44 5.33
CA ASP A 25 3.25 -6.38 4.46
C ASP A 25 2.25 -6.16 3.32
N ILE A 26 2.22 -4.92 2.84
CA ILE A 26 1.35 -4.46 1.75
C ILE A 26 2.01 -4.85 0.43
N PHE A 27 1.41 -5.76 -0.34
CA PHE A 27 1.99 -6.22 -1.60
C PHE A 27 1.85 -5.19 -2.71
N LEU A 28 2.95 -4.88 -3.41
CA LEU A 28 3.01 -3.83 -4.43
C LEU A 28 2.80 -4.39 -5.85
N HIS A 29 1.59 -4.85 -6.15
CA HIS A 29 1.21 -5.13 -7.53
C HIS A 29 0.93 -3.83 -8.30
N ALA A 30 0.63 -3.90 -9.60
CA ALA A 30 0.54 -2.72 -10.47
C ALA A 30 -0.39 -1.59 -9.95
N GLY A 31 -1.55 -1.95 -9.38
CA GLY A 31 -2.52 -0.99 -8.84
C GLY A 31 -2.05 -0.34 -7.54
N THR A 32 -1.69 -1.16 -6.56
CA THR A 32 -1.16 -0.75 -5.26
C THR A 32 0.10 0.10 -5.40
N ARG A 33 0.98 -0.28 -6.32
CA ARG A 33 2.23 0.44 -6.64
C ARG A 33 1.95 1.85 -7.11
N GLN A 34 0.94 2.06 -7.95
CA GLN A 34 0.54 3.39 -8.38
C GLN A 34 -0.02 4.21 -7.23
N GLY A 35 -0.90 3.63 -6.40
CA GLY A 35 -1.45 4.33 -5.22
C GLY A 35 -0.37 4.74 -4.22
N ALA A 36 0.53 3.82 -3.88
CA ALA A 36 1.66 4.07 -3.01
C ALA A 36 2.62 5.14 -3.58
N ALA A 37 2.92 5.09 -4.88
CA ALA A 37 3.73 6.12 -5.53
C ALA A 37 3.05 7.50 -5.47
N ASN A 38 1.74 7.55 -5.66
CA ASN A 38 0.99 8.81 -5.59
C ASN A 38 0.90 9.39 -4.16
N LEU A 39 1.07 8.57 -3.13
CA LEU A 39 1.26 9.00 -1.74
C LEU A 39 2.73 9.36 -1.41
N GLY A 40 3.65 9.22 -2.38
CA GLY A 40 5.06 9.59 -2.23
C GLY A 40 5.93 8.51 -1.57
N PHE A 41 5.51 7.25 -1.58
CA PHE A 41 6.38 6.14 -1.18
C PHE A 41 7.37 5.78 -2.29
N VAL A 42 8.58 5.35 -1.91
CA VAL A 42 9.57 4.82 -2.85
C VAL A 42 9.23 3.37 -3.16
N VAL A 43 8.68 3.12 -4.35
CA VAL A 43 8.19 1.79 -4.74
C VAL A 43 9.12 1.04 -5.71
N GLN A 44 10.05 1.72 -6.37
CA GLN A 44 10.91 1.09 -7.39
C GLN A 44 11.79 -0.01 -6.76
N GLY A 45 11.79 -1.20 -7.37
CA GLY A 45 12.53 -2.36 -6.86
C GLY A 45 11.91 -3.05 -5.63
N LYS A 46 10.87 -2.48 -5.01
CA LYS A 46 10.17 -3.09 -3.87
C LYS A 46 9.03 -4.02 -4.33
N ARG A 47 8.90 -5.16 -3.66
CA ARG A 47 7.75 -6.09 -3.78
C ARG A 47 6.64 -5.78 -2.79
N SER A 48 6.96 -5.13 -1.67
CA SER A 48 6.00 -4.79 -0.63
C SER A 48 6.43 -3.54 0.16
N LEU A 49 5.49 -2.97 0.92
CA LEU A 49 5.74 -1.97 1.96
C LEU A 49 5.40 -2.55 3.32
N SER A 50 6.16 -2.21 4.34
CA SER A 50 5.81 -2.55 5.72
C SER A 50 4.76 -1.59 6.27
N LEU A 51 3.92 -2.07 7.19
CA LEU A 51 2.97 -1.22 7.92
C LEU A 51 3.66 -0.06 8.64
N ALA A 52 4.84 -0.31 9.21
CA ALA A 52 5.65 0.71 9.87
C ALA A 52 6.04 1.85 8.91
N GLU A 53 6.44 1.54 7.68
CA GLU A 53 6.76 2.57 6.67
C GLU A 53 5.53 3.44 6.36
N VAL A 54 4.34 2.83 6.28
CA VAL A 54 3.10 3.56 6.03
C VAL A 54 2.69 4.42 7.22
N PHE A 55 2.67 3.87 8.44
CA PHE A 55 2.24 4.58 9.64
C PHE A 55 3.20 5.69 10.06
N ALA A 56 4.49 5.57 9.75
CA ALA A 56 5.44 6.65 9.96
C ALA A 56 5.11 7.89 9.10
N ARG A 57 4.53 7.68 7.92
CA ARG A 57 4.16 8.75 6.99
C ARG A 57 2.72 9.24 7.16
N TYR A 58 1.80 8.33 7.44
CA TYR A 58 0.37 8.57 7.64
C TYR A 58 -0.10 7.92 8.94
N PRO A 59 0.17 8.54 10.11
CA PRO A 59 -0.24 8.01 11.40
C PRO A 59 -1.76 7.81 11.55
N GLU A 60 -2.56 8.56 10.80
CA GLU A 60 -4.02 8.44 10.75
C GLU A 60 -4.51 7.09 10.20
N LEU A 61 -3.64 6.34 9.52
CA LEU A 61 -3.95 5.00 9.02
C LEU A 61 -3.63 3.89 10.03
N GLN A 62 -3.11 4.23 11.22
CA GLN A 62 -2.83 3.25 12.27
C GLN A 62 -4.07 2.41 12.61
N GLY A 63 -3.84 1.11 12.81
CA GLY A 63 -4.91 0.13 13.05
C GLY A 63 -5.47 -0.52 11.78
N SER A 64 -5.14 0.00 10.58
CA SER A 64 -5.48 -0.66 9.31
C SER A 64 -4.60 -1.89 9.09
N SER A 65 -5.17 -2.95 8.51
CA SER A 65 -4.41 -4.14 8.12
C SER A 65 -3.60 -3.91 6.83
N ALA A 66 -2.70 -4.85 6.51
CA ALA A 66 -1.93 -4.77 5.27
C ALA A 66 -2.81 -4.96 4.03
N ASP A 67 -3.83 -5.82 4.11
CA ASP A 67 -4.82 -6.05 3.05
C ASP A 67 -5.79 -4.88 2.86
N ASP A 68 -6.19 -4.19 3.93
CA ASP A 68 -6.99 -2.96 3.85
C ASP A 68 -6.20 -1.86 3.12
N LEU A 69 -4.93 -1.68 3.49
CA LEU A 69 -4.07 -0.67 2.88
C LEU A 69 -3.69 -1.01 1.44
N GLU A 70 -3.49 -2.28 1.13
CA GLU A 70 -3.32 -2.77 -0.25
C GLU A 70 -4.54 -2.38 -1.09
N SER A 71 -5.73 -2.78 -0.64
CA SER A 71 -7.01 -2.49 -1.28
C SER A 71 -7.22 -0.98 -1.44
N PHE A 72 -6.95 -0.19 -0.40
CA PHE A 72 -7.06 1.25 -0.42
C PHE A 72 -6.15 1.89 -1.47
N PHE A 73 -4.86 1.53 -1.49
CA PHE A 73 -3.92 2.05 -2.48
C PHE A 73 -4.32 1.63 -3.90
N CYS A 74 -4.76 0.38 -4.09
CA CYS A 74 -5.13 -0.14 -5.40
C CYS A 74 -6.42 0.51 -5.95
N VAL A 75 -7.47 0.60 -5.13
CA VAL A 75 -8.78 1.13 -5.54
C VAL A 75 -8.71 2.64 -5.74
N TYR A 76 -8.16 3.37 -4.77
CA TYR A 76 -8.16 4.83 -4.76
C TYR A 76 -6.97 5.46 -5.47
N LYS A 77 -6.10 4.70 -6.15
CA LYS A 77 -4.92 5.22 -6.87
C LYS A 77 -5.15 6.49 -7.70
N ARG A 78 -6.33 6.66 -8.30
CA ARG A 78 -6.69 7.85 -9.10
C ARG A 78 -7.05 9.07 -8.24
N HIS A 79 -7.49 8.86 -7.01
CA HIS A 79 -7.87 9.89 -6.04
C HIS A 79 -6.73 10.24 -5.08
N LEU A 80 -5.77 9.33 -4.91
CA LEU A 80 -4.58 9.53 -4.08
C LEU A 80 -3.54 10.44 -4.75
N THR A 81 -3.94 11.48 -5.48
CA THR A 81 -3.01 12.44 -6.06
C THR A 81 -2.22 13.13 -4.96
N LEU A 82 -0.92 13.34 -5.17
CA LEU A 82 -0.04 14.09 -4.26
C LEU A 82 -0.69 15.42 -3.84
N PHE A 83 -1.38 15.43 -2.71
CA PHE A 83 -1.56 16.65 -1.93
C PHE A 83 -0.17 16.99 -1.40
N ARG A 84 0.59 17.77 -2.16
CA ARG A 84 1.73 18.50 -1.59
C ARG A 84 1.14 19.38 -0.50
N ARG A 85 1.22 18.94 0.77
CA ARG A 85 1.10 19.88 1.89
C ARG A 85 2.13 20.97 1.60
N PRO A 86 1.71 22.24 1.40
CA PRO A 86 2.68 23.30 1.23
C PRO A 86 3.60 23.27 2.45
N ALA A 87 4.90 23.43 2.22
CA ALA A 87 5.88 23.52 3.29
C ALA A 87 5.40 24.56 4.33
N PRO A 88 5.59 24.32 5.63
CA PRO A 88 5.25 25.31 6.64
C PRO A 88 5.94 26.62 6.26
N ARG A 89 5.18 27.72 6.17
CA ARG A 89 5.73 29.04 5.89
C ARG A 89 6.70 29.36 7.02
N SER A 90 8.00 29.47 6.72
CA SER A 90 8.93 30.08 7.66
C SER A 90 8.57 31.56 7.74
N CYS A 91 8.11 32.01 8.91
CA CYS A 91 8.06 33.43 9.21
C CYS A 91 9.51 33.90 9.37
N ASN A 92 9.96 34.80 8.49
CA ASN A 92 11.12 35.65 8.73
C ASN A 92 10.70 36.83 9.61
#